data_AF-A0A1Q8B7X3-F1
#
_entry.id   AF-A0A1Q8B7X3-F1
#
_cell.length_a   1.000
_cell.length_b   1.000
_cell.length_c   1.000
_cell.angle_alpha   90.00
_cell.angle_beta   90.00
_cell.angle_gamma   90.00
#
_symmetry.space_group_name_H-M   'P 1'
#
loop_
_entity.id
_entity.type
_entity.pdbx_description
1 polymer ?
#
loop_
_entity_poly.entity_id
_entity_poly.type
_entity_poly.pdbx_seq_one_letter_code
_entity_poly.pdbx_strand_id
1 'polypeptide(L)'
;MSVASAFTFFGTQFGLEILPGLFLVQAFAALIFYSLAFMLGELVRRSSLAYIFSSAVFFSSFIISAYMDLIYTLTGKTIYKTIQIYLPTSPANSLPIQYASPLLPQTVGIVLQFVGSGNAIVPTLDLSVAILLVYTIPAIAVAAAYFWFADISRKMS
;
A
#
# COMPACT_ATOMS: atom_id res chain seq x y z
N MET A 1 -29.43 3.36 -3.18
CA MET A 1 -29.76 4.37 -2.15
C MET A 1 -28.63 5.34 -1.89
N SER A 2 -27.36 4.92 -1.72
CA SER A 2 -26.26 5.86 -1.44
C SER A 2 -25.93 6.82 -2.60
N VAL A 3 -26.01 6.38 -3.85
CA VAL A 3 -25.76 7.23 -5.04
C VAL A 3 -26.84 8.32 -5.18
N ALA A 4 -28.10 7.98 -4.94
CA ALA A 4 -29.22 8.93 -4.99
C ALA A 4 -29.11 9.97 -3.86
N SER A 5 -28.78 9.54 -2.63
CA SER A 5 -28.52 10.48 -1.54
C SER A 5 -27.29 11.36 -1.79
N ALA A 6 -26.24 10.80 -2.39
CA ALA A 6 -25.03 11.56 -2.70
C ALA A 6 -25.29 12.65 -3.75
N PHE A 7 -26.11 12.36 -4.77
CA PHE A 7 -26.53 13.34 -5.76
C PHE A 7 -27.36 14.47 -5.14
N THR A 8 -28.29 14.15 -4.22
CA THR A 8 -29.15 15.16 -3.59
C THR A 8 -28.42 16.08 -2.61
N PHE A 9 -27.38 15.59 -1.92
CA PHE A 9 -26.64 16.39 -0.93
C PHE A 9 -25.39 17.07 -1.50
N PHE A 10 -24.76 16.51 -2.54
CA PHE A 10 -23.48 17.00 -3.08
C PHE A 10 -23.56 17.48 -4.54
N GLY A 11 -24.73 17.38 -5.18
CA GLY A 11 -24.94 17.81 -6.57
C GLY A 11 -24.41 16.82 -7.63
N THR A 12 -24.26 17.28 -8.87
CA THR A 12 -23.73 16.48 -9.99
C THR A 12 -22.27 16.12 -9.74
N GLN A 13 -22.02 14.83 -9.48
CA GLN A 13 -20.68 14.31 -9.23
C GLN A 13 -20.02 13.87 -10.53
N PHE A 14 -18.94 14.55 -10.94
CA PHE A 14 -18.11 14.16 -12.07
C PHE A 14 -17.00 13.20 -11.61
N GLY A 15 -16.69 12.17 -12.40
CA GLY A 15 -15.57 11.25 -12.11
C GLY A 15 -15.89 10.08 -11.16
N LEU A 16 -17.17 9.82 -10.85
CA LEU A 16 -17.61 8.65 -10.07
C LEU A 16 -17.14 7.31 -10.65
N GLU A 17 -16.97 7.25 -11.97
CA GLU A 17 -16.52 6.07 -12.71
C GLU A 17 -15.09 5.64 -12.36
N ILE A 18 -14.31 6.52 -11.73
CA ILE A 18 -12.93 6.24 -11.30
C ILE A 18 -12.93 5.38 -10.02
N LEU A 19 -14.00 5.45 -9.21
CA LEU A 19 -14.05 4.81 -7.89
C LEU A 19 -13.86 3.28 -7.91
N PRO A 20 -14.50 2.50 -8.81
CA PRO A 20 -14.27 1.06 -8.87
C PRO A 20 -12.81 0.73 -9.18
N GLY A 21 -12.18 1.46 -10.12
CA GLY A 21 -10.77 1.29 -10.44
C GLY A 21 -9.85 1.66 -9.28
N LEU A 22 -10.14 2.77 -8.60
CA LEU A 22 -9.39 3.21 -7.42
C LEU A 22 -9.48 2.20 -6.27
N PHE A 23 -10.66 1.59 -6.07
CA PHE A 23 -10.83 0.51 -5.11
C PHE A 23 -9.96 -0.71 -5.45
N LEU A 24 -9.93 -1.12 -6.72
CA LEU A 24 -9.08 -2.24 -7.16
C LEU A 24 -7.59 -1.92 -6.98
N VAL A 25 -7.16 -0.71 -7.31
CA VAL A 25 -5.77 -0.26 -7.11
C VAL A 25 -5.43 -0.21 -5.62
N GLN A 26 -6.34 0.22 -4.76
CA GLN A 26 -6.15 0.21 -3.31
C GLN A 26 -6.05 -1.23 -2.77
N ALA A 27 -6.89 -2.15 -3.26
CA ALA A 27 -6.81 -3.57 -2.89
C ALA A 27 -5.48 -4.19 -3.35
N PHE A 28 -5.04 -3.85 -4.56
CA PHE A 28 -3.73 -4.27 -5.08
C PHE A 28 -2.58 -3.71 -4.24
N ALA A 29 -2.62 -2.43 -3.88
CA ALA A 29 -1.65 -1.79 -2.99
C ALA A 29 -1.58 -2.48 -1.61
N ALA A 30 -2.72 -2.91 -1.07
CA ALA A 30 -2.79 -3.61 0.21
C ALA A 30 -2.20 -5.03 0.18
N LEU A 31 -1.96 -5.60 -1.00
CA LEU A 31 -1.42 -6.96 -1.17
C LEU A 31 -0.06 -7.14 -0.48
N ILE A 32 0.74 -6.08 -0.35
CA ILE A 32 2.01 -6.10 0.40
C ILE A 32 1.79 -6.58 1.83
N PHE A 33 0.85 -5.96 2.54
CA PHE A 33 0.60 -6.28 3.94
C PHE A 33 -0.16 -7.60 4.08
N TYR A 34 -1.08 -7.91 3.16
CA TYR A 34 -1.76 -9.21 3.18
C TYR A 34 -0.80 -10.38 2.93
N SER A 35 0.13 -10.26 1.99
CA SER A 35 1.12 -11.31 1.72
C SER A 35 2.12 -11.47 2.88
N LEU A 36 2.55 -10.38 3.52
CA LEU A 36 3.37 -10.44 4.73
C LEU A 36 2.61 -11.09 5.90
N ALA A 37 1.35 -10.70 6.13
CA ALA A 37 0.50 -11.32 7.14
C ALA A 37 0.31 -12.81 6.86
N PHE A 38 0.07 -13.19 5.61
CA PHE A 38 -0.08 -14.59 5.21
C PHE A 38 1.19 -15.39 5.48
N MET A 39 2.34 -14.90 5.02
CA MET A 39 3.65 -15.52 5.25
C MET A 39 3.92 -15.74 6.75
N LEU A 40 3.69 -14.72 7.58
CA LEU A 40 3.90 -14.83 9.03
C LEU A 40 2.86 -15.74 9.70
N GLY A 41 1.64 -15.77 9.19
CA GLY A 41 0.59 -16.69 9.63
C GLY A 41 1.00 -18.14 9.47
N GLU A 42 1.57 -18.47 8.31
CA GLU A 42 2.10 -19.80 8.02
C GLU A 42 3.32 -20.14 8.90
N LEU A 43 4.29 -19.22 9.00
CA LEU A 43 5.51 -19.45 9.78
C LEU A 43 5.25 -19.61 11.28
N VAL A 44 4.34 -18.81 11.84
CA VAL A 44 4.07 -18.77 13.29
C VAL A 44 2.92 -19.71 13.69
N ARG A 45 2.15 -20.23 12.71
CA ARG A 45 0.94 -21.05 12.92
C ARG A 45 -0.11 -20.41 13.82
N ARG A 46 -0.15 -19.07 13.87
CA ARG A 46 -1.11 -18.28 14.67
C ARG A 46 -1.52 -17.01 13.92
N SER A 47 -2.79 -16.93 13.56
CA SER A 47 -3.36 -15.80 12.81
C SER A 47 -3.32 -14.47 13.56
N SER A 48 -3.50 -14.48 14.88
CA SER A 48 -3.45 -13.26 15.71
C SER A 48 -2.07 -12.60 15.70
N LEU A 49 -1.03 -13.42 15.79
CA LEU A 49 0.36 -12.98 15.84
C LEU A 49 0.80 -12.39 14.49
N ALA A 50 0.39 -13.04 13.40
CA ALA A 50 0.61 -12.56 12.05
C ALA A 50 0.00 -11.17 11.77
N TYR A 51 -1.24 -10.94 12.24
CA TYR A 51 -1.90 -9.65 12.09
C TYR A 51 -1.16 -8.54 12.85
N ILE A 52 -0.70 -8.82 14.08
CA ILE A 52 0.07 -7.87 14.88
C ILE A 52 1.36 -7.50 14.17
N PHE A 53 2.10 -8.47 13.61
CA PHE A 53 3.34 -8.18 12.91
C PHE A 53 3.12 -7.39 11.62
N SER A 54 2.13 -7.75 10.81
CA SER A 54 1.81 -7.00 9.59
C SER A 54 1.43 -5.55 9.92
N SER A 55 0.64 -5.35 10.97
CA SER A 55 0.26 -4.02 11.45
C SER A 55 1.48 -3.25 11.96
N ALA A 56 2.38 -3.92 12.70
CA ALA A 56 3.62 -3.31 13.18
C ALA A 56 4.53 -2.87 12.03
N VAL A 57 4.67 -3.69 10.97
CA VAL A 57 5.41 -3.32 9.76
C VAL A 57 4.77 -2.12 9.06
N PHE A 58 3.43 -2.11 8.95
CA PHE A 58 2.70 -0.96 8.39
C PHE A 58 2.98 0.32 9.19
N PHE A 59 2.74 0.31 10.51
CA PHE A 59 2.89 1.51 11.34
C PHE A 59 4.34 1.98 11.44
N SER A 60 5.30 1.06 11.60
CA SER A 60 6.72 1.42 11.64
C SER A 60 7.16 2.06 10.33
N SER A 61 6.81 1.46 9.18
CA SER A 61 7.09 2.02 7.86
C SER A 61 6.44 3.38 7.65
N PHE A 62 5.19 3.56 8.10
CA PHE A 62 4.49 4.85 8.01
C PHE A 62 5.19 5.95 8.81
N ILE A 63 5.56 5.65 10.07
CA ILE A 63 6.26 6.59 10.95
C ILE A 63 7.65 6.93 10.40
N ILE A 64 8.43 5.91 10.00
CA ILE A 64 9.77 6.12 9.42
C ILE A 64 9.67 6.98 8.17
N SER A 65 8.68 6.75 7.31
CA SER A 65 8.48 7.55 6.10
C SER A 65 8.32 9.04 6.41
N ALA A 66 7.51 9.39 7.41
CA ALA A 66 7.31 10.78 7.81
C ALA A 66 8.60 11.44 8.32
N TYR A 67 9.40 10.71 9.13
CA TYR A 67 10.67 11.23 9.62
C TYR A 67 11.72 11.37 8.51
N MET A 68 11.78 10.42 7.57
CA MET A 68 12.73 10.50 6.45
C MET A 68 12.45 11.72 5.55
N ASP A 69 11.17 12.03 5.32
CA ASP A 69 10.76 13.22 4.57
C ASP A 69 11.15 14.52 5.27
N LEU A 70 10.91 14.59 6.58
CA LEU A 70 11.29 15.73 7.41
C LEU A 70 12.82 15.93 7.38
N ILE A 71 13.59 14.87 7.58
CA ILE A 71 15.06 14.93 7.56
C ILE A 71 15.57 15.32 6.18
N TYR A 72 14.96 14.80 5.11
CA TYR A 72 15.29 15.20 3.74
C TYR A 72 15.04 16.70 3.52
N THR A 73 13.90 17.21 3.97
CA THR A 73 13.54 18.63 3.84
C THR A 73 14.51 19.55 4.59
N LEU A 74 15.01 19.12 5.75
CA LEU A 74 15.98 19.90 6.53
C LEU A 74 17.43 19.77 6.03
N THR A 75 17.83 18.60 5.54
CA THR A 75 19.25 18.31 5.24
C THR A 75 19.56 18.36 3.74
N GLY A 76 18.55 18.22 2.88
CA GLY A 76 18.71 18.10 1.42
C GLY A 76 19.39 16.80 0.96
N LYS A 77 19.72 15.87 1.87
CA LYS A 77 20.44 14.63 1.55
C LYS A 77 19.52 13.60 0.92
N THR A 78 19.79 13.24 -0.33
CA THR A 78 18.98 12.32 -1.16
C THR A 78 18.87 10.90 -0.60
N ILE A 79 19.77 10.49 0.30
CA ILE A 79 19.70 9.15 0.91
C ILE A 79 18.42 8.94 1.71
N TYR A 80 17.95 9.95 2.44
CA TYR A 80 16.72 9.85 3.23
C TYR A 80 15.49 9.70 2.34
N LYS A 81 15.45 10.45 1.24
CA LYS A 81 14.42 10.30 0.21
C LYS A 81 14.47 8.93 -0.45
N THR A 82 15.66 8.38 -0.68
CA THR A 82 15.82 7.04 -1.26
C THR A 82 15.27 5.97 -0.31
N ILE A 83 15.64 6.03 0.97
CA ILE A 83 15.11 5.12 2.00
C ILE A 83 13.59 5.21 2.06
N GLN A 84 13.05 6.43 2.05
CA GLN A 84 11.61 6.67 2.06
C GLN A 84 10.91 5.99 0.88
N ILE A 85 11.44 6.08 -0.34
CA ILE A 85 10.83 5.47 -1.54
C ILE A 85 10.68 3.96 -1.40
N TYR A 86 11.65 3.27 -0.80
CA TYR A 86 11.66 1.82 -0.70
C TYR A 86 10.93 1.25 0.52
N LEU A 87 10.36 2.07 1.39
CA LEU A 87 9.54 1.58 2.50
C LEU A 87 8.26 0.89 1.99
N PRO A 88 7.76 -0.17 2.64
CA PRO A 88 6.59 -0.92 2.17
C PRO A 88 5.30 -0.08 2.12
N THR A 89 5.18 0.96 2.94
CA THR A 89 4.03 1.90 2.89
C THR A 89 4.10 2.87 1.70
N SER A 90 5.28 3.11 1.15
CA SER A 90 5.48 4.10 0.09
C SER A 90 4.80 3.75 -1.23
N PRO A 91 4.97 2.54 -1.81
CA PRO A 91 4.20 2.14 -2.98
C PRO A 91 2.70 1.98 -2.64
N ALA A 92 2.37 1.54 -1.42
CA ALA A 92 0.99 1.36 -0.99
C ALA A 92 0.19 2.69 -0.96
N ASN A 93 0.85 3.78 -0.56
CA ASN A 93 0.24 5.11 -0.53
C ASN A 93 0.33 5.82 -1.89
N SER A 94 1.38 5.55 -2.67
CA SER A 94 1.62 6.25 -3.94
C SER A 94 0.76 5.72 -5.08
N LEU A 95 0.50 4.41 -5.14
CA LEU A 95 -0.23 3.77 -6.25
C LEU A 95 -1.65 4.34 -6.48
N PRO A 96 -2.52 4.45 -5.45
CA PRO A 96 -3.87 4.99 -5.65
C PRO A 96 -3.85 6.43 -6.13
N ILE A 97 -2.91 7.25 -5.62
CA ILE A 97 -2.74 8.65 -6.00
C ILE A 97 -2.26 8.76 -7.44
N GLN A 98 -1.25 7.96 -7.82
CA GLN A 98 -0.71 7.93 -9.19
C GLN A 98 -1.77 7.48 -10.21
N TYR A 99 -2.66 6.56 -9.85
CA TYR A 99 -3.78 6.14 -10.68
C TYR A 99 -4.88 7.21 -10.79
N ALA A 100 -5.24 7.84 -9.67
CA ALA A 100 -6.33 8.82 -9.62
C ALA A 100 -5.96 10.18 -10.21
N SER A 101 -4.72 10.65 -10.00
CA SER A 101 -4.27 11.98 -10.39
C SER A 101 -4.51 12.35 -11.86
N PRO A 102 -4.22 11.50 -12.87
CA PRO A 102 -4.47 11.84 -14.27
C PRO A 102 -5.95 11.83 -14.66
N LEU A 103 -6.81 11.18 -13.87
CA LEU A 103 -8.24 11.01 -14.17
C LEU A 103 -9.13 12.07 -13.51
N LEU A 104 -8.58 12.78 -12.52
CA LEU A 104 -9.31 13.81 -11.78
C LEU A 104 -9.20 15.19 -12.45
N PRO A 105 -10.26 16.03 -12.38
CA PRO A 105 -10.17 17.43 -12.78
C PRO A 105 -9.06 18.16 -12.02
N GLN A 106 -8.31 19.03 -12.72
CA GLN A 106 -7.14 19.72 -12.17
C GLN A 106 -7.41 20.42 -10.83
N THR A 107 -8.61 20.98 -10.65
CA THR A 107 -9.05 21.63 -9.40
C THR A 107 -9.08 20.68 -8.20
N VAL A 108 -9.42 19.40 -8.40
CA VAL A 108 -9.44 18.36 -7.35
C VAL A 108 -8.01 17.86 -7.10
N GLY A 109 -7.19 17.75 -8.15
CA GLY A 109 -5.76 17.43 -8.03
C GLY A 109 -5.01 18.41 -7.13
N ILE A 110 -5.32 19.71 -7.22
CA ILE A 110 -4.75 20.76 -6.36
C ILE A 110 -5.17 20.55 -4.90
N VAL A 111 -6.45 20.29 -4.61
CA VAL A 111 -6.90 20.06 -3.22
C VAL A 111 -6.30 18.79 -2.62
N LEU A 112 -6.13 17.72 -3.41
CA LEU A 112 -5.46 16.48 -2.97
C LEU A 112 -3.98 16.70 -2.62
N GLN A 113 -3.31 17.65 -3.27
CA GLN A 113 -1.95 18.07 -2.92
C GLN A 113 -1.88 18.81 -1.57
N PHE A 114 -2.96 19.48 -1.15
CA PHE A 114 -3.02 20.27 0.08
C PHE A 114 -3.59 19.51 1.30
N VAL A 115 -4.49 18.54 1.11
CA VAL A 115 -5.24 17.87 2.20
C VAL A 115 -4.64 16.53 2.62
N GLY A 116 -3.81 15.90 1.79
CA GLY A 116 -3.05 14.70 2.14
C GLY A 116 -1.56 14.92 1.92
N SER A 117 -0.73 13.92 2.24
CA SER A 117 0.65 13.81 1.74
C SER A 117 0.65 13.68 0.20
N GLY A 118 0.15 14.69 -0.50
CA GLY A 118 -0.42 14.59 -1.85
C GLY A 118 0.61 14.53 -2.96
N ASN A 119 1.86 14.26 -2.62
CA ASN A 119 2.88 13.86 -3.56
C ASN A 119 3.07 12.36 -3.41
N ALA A 120 2.90 11.64 -4.51
CA ALA A 120 3.35 10.26 -4.59
C ALA A 120 4.82 10.22 -4.12
N ILE A 121 5.07 9.47 -3.04
CA ILE A 121 6.41 9.30 -2.47
C ILE A 121 7.30 8.63 -3.52
N VAL A 122 6.74 7.63 -4.19
CA VAL A 122 7.37 6.96 -5.33
C VAL A 122 7.11 7.80 -6.59
N PRO A 123 8.13 8.08 -7.42
CA PRO A 123 8.01 9.01 -8.55
C PRO A 123 7.20 8.48 -9.74
N THR A 124 7.15 7.17 -9.97
CA THR A 124 6.48 6.58 -11.15
C THR A 124 5.59 5.40 -10.76
N LEU A 125 4.53 5.19 -11.55
CA LEU A 125 3.60 4.06 -11.37
C LEU A 125 4.34 2.72 -11.49
N ASP A 126 5.18 2.58 -12.51
CA ASP A 126 5.95 1.36 -12.77
C ASP A 126 6.87 1.00 -11.60
N LEU A 127 7.52 2.00 -11.00
CA LEU A 127 8.38 1.77 -9.84
C LEU A 127 7.56 1.37 -8.61
N SER A 128 6.39 1.98 -8.39
CA SER A 128 5.52 1.59 -7.28
C SER A 128 5.05 0.14 -7.41
N VAL A 129 4.68 -0.28 -8.63
CA VAL A 129 4.31 -1.68 -8.91
C VAL A 129 5.52 -2.60 -8.72
N ALA A 130 6.71 -2.22 -9.19
CA ALA A 130 7.91 -3.03 -9.05
C ALA A 130 8.28 -3.25 -7.57
N ILE A 131 8.29 -2.19 -6.74
CA ILE A 131 8.59 -2.30 -5.31
C ILE A 131 7.53 -3.17 -4.62
N LEU A 132 6.25 -2.99 -4.97
CA LEU A 132 5.17 -3.83 -4.46
C LEU A 132 5.42 -5.30 -4.75
N LEU A 133 5.77 -5.65 -6.00
CA LEU A 133 6.05 -7.03 -6.40
C LEU A 133 7.27 -7.62 -5.68
N VAL A 134 8.30 -6.80 -5.42
CA VAL A 134 9.49 -7.21 -4.66
C VAL A 134 9.14 -7.57 -3.21
N TYR A 135 8.11 -6.99 -2.61
CA TYR A 135 7.65 -7.42 -1.28
C TYR A 135 6.70 -8.62 -1.34
N THR A 136 5.79 -8.64 -2.31
CA THR A 136 4.71 -9.64 -2.36
C THR A 136 5.19 -11.00 -2.86
N ILE A 137 6.00 -11.04 -3.94
CA ILE A 137 6.44 -12.30 -4.55
C ILE A 137 7.28 -13.12 -3.55
N PRO A 138 8.30 -12.56 -2.86
CA PRO A 138 9.06 -13.33 -1.88
C PRO A 138 8.21 -13.77 -0.69
N ALA A 139 7.30 -12.92 -0.20
CA ALA A 139 6.42 -13.28 0.91
C ALA A 139 5.54 -14.49 0.55
N ILE A 140 4.94 -14.48 -0.65
CA ILE A 140 4.16 -15.61 -1.16
C ILE A 140 5.04 -16.84 -1.38
N ALA A 141 6.25 -16.68 -1.95
CA ALA A 141 7.16 -17.78 -2.20
C ALA A 141 7.61 -18.48 -0.89
N VAL A 142 7.92 -17.70 0.16
CA VAL A 142 8.25 -18.24 1.49
C VAL A 142 7.06 -18.98 2.08
N ALA A 143 5.86 -18.40 2.00
CA ALA A 143 4.64 -19.04 2.49
C ALA A 143 4.37 -20.37 1.77
N ALA A 144 4.48 -20.39 0.43
CA ALA A 144 4.27 -21.58 -0.40
C ALA A 144 5.32 -22.66 -0.14
N ALA A 145 6.59 -22.28 -0.03
CA ALA A 145 7.66 -23.21 0.30
C ALA A 145 7.44 -23.84 1.69
N TYR A 146 7.10 -23.03 2.69
CA TYR A 146 6.80 -23.53 4.03
C TYR A 146 5.61 -24.49 4.02
N PHE A 147 4.55 -24.15 3.28
CA PHE A 147 3.37 -25.00 3.12
C PHE A 147 3.74 -26.37 2.53
N TRP A 148 4.53 -26.41 1.45
CA TRP A 148 4.96 -27.66 0.83
C TRP A 148 5.83 -28.54 1.74
N PHE A 149 6.76 -27.95 2.50
CA PHE A 149 7.65 -28.74 3.37
C PHE A 149 6.99 -29.15 4.69
N ALA A 150 6.12 -28.31 5.27
CA ALA A 150 5.52 -28.57 6.57
C ALA A 150 4.36 -29.57 6.52
N ASP A 151 3.57 -29.62 5.44
CA ASP A 151 2.41 -30.53 5.35
C ASP A 151 2.81 -31.99 5.03
N ILE A 152 3.98 -32.21 4.42
CA ILE A 152 4.51 -33.56 4.14
C ILE A 152 4.89 -34.30 5.46
N SER A 153 5.06 -33.59 6.58
CA SER A 153 5.54 -34.19 7.83
C SER A 153 4.48 -34.86 8.70
N ARG A 154 3.20 -34.92 8.29
CA ARG A 154 2.16 -35.67 9.02
C ARG A 154 1.71 -36.91 8.25
N LYS A 155 2.46 -38.01 8.39
CA LYS A 155 1.84 -39.34 8.37
C LYS A 155 1.15 -39.53 9.73
N MET A 156 -0.19 -39.53 9.72
CA MET A 156 -0.99 -39.99 10.84
C MET A 156 -0.68 -41.49 11.03
N SER A 157 -0.04 -41.83 12.14
CA SER A 157 -0.02 -43.20 12.68
C SER A 157 -1.23 -43.42 13.56
#